data_AF-A0A498SUK8-F1
#
_entry.id   AF-A0A498SUK8-F1
#
_cell.length_a   1.000
_cell.length_b   1.000
_cell.length_c   1.000
_cell.angle_alpha   90.00
_cell.angle_beta   90.00
_cell.angle_gamma   90.00
#
_symmetry.space_group_name_H-M   'P 1'
#
loop_
_entity.id
_entity.type
_entity.pdbx_description
1 polymer ?
#
loop_
_entity_poly.entity_id
_entity_poly.type
_entity_poly.pdbx_seq_one_letter_code
_entity_poly.pdbx_strand_id
1 'polypeptide(L)'
;MKREWRNYGSYTSCEEMDEVRRREKVSKRKSVTSAHGTKVFYRCNNWRRTRCNFRMYAIIFTSSKICLFASGEHDHTAKDPYYVSEVINPQIQRDPESTRPSTAQQDILTQFVMNATSNNALPGADP
;
A
#
# COMPACT_ATOMS: atom_id res chain seq x y z
N MET A 1 -2.74 -29.25 10.87
CA MET A 1 -1.40 -28.86 10.36
C MET A 1 -0.79 -27.81 11.27
N LYS A 2 0.42 -28.03 11.79
CA LYS A 2 1.17 -26.99 12.51
C LYS A 2 1.61 -25.95 11.48
N ARG A 3 1.31 -24.68 11.74
CA ARG A 3 1.71 -23.56 10.89
C ARG A 3 3.21 -23.35 11.09
N GLU A 4 4.01 -23.72 10.10
CA GLU A 4 5.46 -23.54 10.15
C GLU A 4 5.82 -22.10 9.78
N TRP A 5 6.88 -21.60 10.41
CA TRP A 5 7.46 -20.31 10.07
C TRP A 5 8.56 -20.55 9.05
N ARG A 6 8.44 -19.90 7.89
CA ARG A 6 9.47 -19.93 6.85
C ARG A 6 10.30 -18.66 6.90
N ASN A 7 11.60 -18.79 6.65
CA ASN A 7 12.46 -17.64 6.40
C ASN A 7 12.01 -17.00 5.08
N TYR A 8 11.71 -15.70 5.14
CA TYR A 8 11.27 -14.91 3.98
C TYR A 8 12.43 -14.14 3.37
N GLY A 9 13.42 -13.80 4.19
CA GLY A 9 14.63 -13.12 3.76
C GLY A 9 15.38 -12.47 4.92
N SER A 10 16.58 -12.00 4.60
CA SER A 10 17.40 -11.15 5.46
C SER A 10 17.68 -9.85 4.71
N TYR A 11 17.58 -8.72 5.40
CA TYR A 11 17.61 -7.38 4.81
C TYR A 11 18.62 -6.50 5.53
N THR A 12 19.22 -5.59 4.77
CA THR A 12 20.27 -4.67 5.25
C THR A 12 19.78 -3.24 5.47
N SER A 13 18.49 -2.98 5.24
CA SER A 13 17.88 -1.69 5.55
C SER A 13 16.42 -1.84 5.96
N CYS A 14 15.93 -0.86 6.71
CA CYS A 14 14.51 -0.75 7.02
C CYS A 14 13.65 -0.51 5.77
N GLU A 15 14.22 0.16 4.75
CA GLU A 15 13.52 0.50 3.51
C GLU A 15 13.18 -0.75 2.68
N GLU A 16 14.14 -1.66 2.52
CA GLU A 16 13.94 -2.95 1.86
C GLU A 16 12.86 -3.77 2.59
N MET A 17 12.94 -3.82 3.93
CA MET A 17 11.94 -4.50 4.76
C MET A 17 10.55 -3.88 4.58
N ASP A 18 10.47 -2.56 4.50
CA ASP A 18 9.19 -1.86 4.31
C ASP A 18 8.60 -2.06 2.92
N GLU A 19 9.42 -2.26 1.89
CA GLU A 19 8.94 -2.67 0.58
C GLU A 19 8.29 -4.06 0.61
N VAL A 20 8.93 -5.03 1.27
CA VAL A 20 8.37 -6.37 1.48
C VAL A 20 7.06 -6.28 2.26
N ARG A 21 7.00 -5.46 3.30
CA ARG A 21 5.78 -5.20 4.07
C ARG A 21 4.64 -4.67 3.20
N ARG A 22 4.95 -3.72 2.30
CA ARG A 22 3.97 -3.17 1.34
C ARG A 22 3.51 -4.22 0.35
N ARG A 23 4.42 -5.01 -0.21
CA ARG A 23 4.14 -6.08 -1.17
C ARG A 23 3.23 -7.18 -0.59
N GLU A 24 3.51 -7.62 0.63
CA GLU A 24 2.71 -8.60 1.37
C GLU A 24 1.41 -8.02 1.95
N LYS A 25 1.16 -6.70 1.80
CA LYS A 25 -0.06 -6.02 2.28
C LYS A 25 -0.35 -6.31 3.75
N VAL A 26 0.68 -6.13 4.57
CA VAL A 26 0.59 -6.33 6.01
C VAL A 26 0.80 -5.04 6.81
N SER A 27 0.17 -4.99 7.97
CA SER A 27 0.24 -3.88 8.93
C SER A 27 0.90 -4.32 10.22
N LYS A 28 1.63 -3.39 10.84
CA LYS A 28 2.26 -3.60 12.15
C LYS A 28 1.16 -3.80 13.20
N ARG A 29 1.26 -4.89 13.94
CA ARG A 29 0.35 -5.21 15.06
C ARG A 29 0.96 -4.82 16.40
N LYS A 30 2.20 -5.27 16.65
CA LYS A 30 2.91 -5.02 17.91
C LYS A 30 4.42 -5.16 17.71
N SER A 31 5.19 -4.60 18.63
CA SER A 31 6.63 -4.81 18.73
C SER A 31 7.00 -5.23 20.15
N VAL A 32 8.02 -6.07 20.28
CA VAL A 32 8.57 -6.53 21.55
C VAL A 32 10.08 -6.37 21.47
N THR A 33 10.64 -5.53 22.32
CA THR A 33 12.09 -5.30 22.41
C THR A 33 12.70 -6.26 23.43
N SER A 34 13.84 -6.84 23.09
CA SER A 34 14.58 -7.77 23.94
C SER A 34 16.09 -7.56 23.79
N ALA A 35 16.89 -8.23 24.62
CA ALA A 35 18.35 -8.19 24.51
C ALA A 35 18.88 -8.63 23.14
N HIS A 36 18.13 -9.45 22.40
CA HIS A 36 18.50 -9.94 21.07
C HIS A 36 17.92 -9.11 19.92
N GLY A 37 17.46 -7.89 20.21
CA GLY A 37 16.86 -6.98 19.23
C GLY A 37 15.34 -6.84 19.36
N THR A 38 14.75 -6.15 18.40
CA THR A 38 13.32 -5.81 18.38
C THR A 38 12.56 -6.74 17.46
N LYS A 39 11.61 -7.50 18.02
CA LYS A 39 10.70 -8.35 17.26
C LYS A 39 9.43 -7.59 16.90
N VAL A 40 9.19 -7.37 15.62
CA VAL A 40 8.01 -6.67 15.11
C VAL A 40 7.06 -7.67 14.47
N PHE A 41 5.81 -7.68 14.90
CA PHE A 41 4.78 -8.58 14.41
C PHE A 41 3.84 -7.86 13.45
N TYR A 42 3.55 -8.50 12.33
CA TYR A 42 2.66 -8.01 11.28
C TYR A 42 1.50 -8.98 11.04
N ARG A 43 0.40 -8.46 10.51
CA ARG A 43 -0.75 -9.24 10.03
C ARG A 43 -1.26 -8.67 8.73
N CYS A 44 -1.95 -9.49 7.94
CA CYS A 44 -2.67 -9.04 6.76
C CYS A 44 -3.55 -7.81 7.07
N ASN A 45 -3.58 -6.82 6.16
CA ASN A 45 -4.44 -5.65 6.29
C ASN A 45 -5.93 -6.00 6.37
N ASN A 46 -6.35 -7.07 5.71
CA ASN A 46 -7.74 -7.51 5.67
C ASN A 46 -8.13 -8.46 6.80
N TRP A 47 -7.22 -8.76 7.75
CA TRP A 47 -7.45 -9.74 8.83
C TRP A 47 -8.79 -9.53 9.57
N ARG A 48 -9.18 -8.28 9.84
CA ARG A 48 -10.40 -7.99 10.61
C ARG A 48 -11.67 -8.40 9.84
N ARG A 49 -11.65 -8.30 8.52
CA ARG A 49 -12.79 -8.62 7.65
C ARG A 49 -12.80 -10.09 7.22
N THR A 50 -11.62 -10.62 6.90
CA THR A 50 -11.50 -11.94 6.26
C THR A 50 -11.03 -13.04 7.20
N ARG A 51 -10.59 -12.68 8.41
CA ARG A 51 -9.89 -13.59 9.34
C ARG A 51 -8.66 -14.25 8.70
N CYS A 52 -8.04 -13.57 7.73
CA CYS A 52 -6.82 -14.00 7.05
C CYS A 52 -5.79 -14.57 8.02
N ASN A 53 -5.27 -15.73 7.65
CA ASN A 53 -4.34 -16.48 8.47
C ASN A 53 -2.86 -16.12 8.24
N PHE A 54 -2.57 -15.30 7.23
CA PHE A 54 -1.21 -14.83 6.94
C PHE A 54 -0.64 -13.99 8.09
N ARG A 55 0.58 -14.33 8.48
CA ARG A 55 1.32 -13.69 9.58
C ARG A 55 2.77 -13.53 9.17
N MET A 56 3.36 -12.44 9.64
CA MET A 56 4.75 -12.13 9.39
C MET A 56 5.37 -11.53 10.65
N TYR A 57 6.64 -11.76 10.90
CA TYR A 57 7.40 -11.01 11.89
C TYR A 57 8.81 -10.71 11.39
N ALA A 58 9.35 -9.58 11.84
CA ALA A 58 10.75 -9.21 11.66
C ALA A 58 11.48 -9.29 13.01
N ILE A 59 12.75 -9.66 12.98
CA ILE A 59 13.69 -9.48 14.09
C ILE A 59 14.73 -8.47 13.61
N ILE A 60 14.73 -7.29 14.23
CA ILE A 60 15.66 -6.19 13.95
C ILE A 60 16.76 -6.26 15.02
N PHE A 61 17.93 -6.75 14.63
CA PHE A 61 19.10 -6.79 15.51
C PHE A 61 19.80 -5.42 15.53
N THR A 62 19.96 -4.84 14.34
CA THR A 62 20.44 -3.48 14.08
C THR A 62 19.66 -2.92 12.89
N SER A 63 19.81 -1.62 12.60
CA SER A 63 19.21 -1.02 11.39
C SER A 63 19.66 -1.71 10.09
N SER A 64 20.81 -2.37 10.11
CA SER A 64 21.43 -3.07 8.98
C SER A 64 21.33 -4.59 9.02
N LYS A 65 20.66 -5.17 10.04
CA LYS A 65 20.53 -6.63 10.19
C LYS A 65 19.12 -6.97 10.62
N ILE A 66 18.29 -7.29 9.63
CA ILE A 66 16.87 -7.56 9.80
C ILE A 66 16.54 -8.93 9.21
N CYS A 67 15.94 -9.82 10.00
CA CYS A 67 15.50 -11.13 9.52
C CYS A 67 13.97 -11.21 9.52
N LEU A 68 13.39 -11.73 8.45
CA LEU A 68 11.96 -11.70 8.20
C LEU A 68 11.43 -13.11 8.03
N PHE A 69 10.30 -13.39 8.68
CA PHE A 69 9.70 -14.72 8.72
C PHE A 69 8.21 -14.60 8.46
N ALA A 70 7.67 -15.54 7.68
CA ALA A 70 6.25 -15.58 7.33
C ALA A 70 5.64 -16.94 7.69
N SER A 71 4.32 -16.98 7.87
CA SER A 71 3.58 -18.21 8.09
C SER A 71 2.14 -18.06 7.59
N GLY A 72 1.62 -19.13 6.98
CA GLY A 72 0.32 -19.14 6.34
C GLY A 72 0.34 -18.49 4.95
N GLU A 73 -0.83 -18.45 4.34
CA GLU A 73 -1.06 -17.91 3.00
C GLU A 73 -2.21 -16.90 3.05
N HIS A 74 -2.23 -15.99 2.08
CA HIS A 74 -3.36 -15.09 1.89
C HIS A 74 -4.50 -15.85 1.21
N ASP A 75 -5.48 -16.29 2.00
CA ASP A 75 -6.62 -17.11 1.59
C ASP A 75 -7.89 -16.29 1.28
N HIS A 76 -7.74 -14.99 1.03
CA HIS A 76 -8.85 -14.04 0.86
C HIS A 76 -8.80 -13.27 -0.46
N THR A 77 -8.26 -13.88 -1.50
CA THR A 77 -8.00 -13.28 -2.82
C THR A 77 -9.21 -13.23 -3.76
N ALA A 78 -10.44 -13.57 -3.32
CA ALA A 78 -11.58 -13.72 -4.24
C ALA A 78 -12.84 -12.88 -3.94
N LYS A 79 -12.81 -11.92 -3.00
CA LYS A 79 -14.05 -11.18 -2.62
C LYS A 79 -13.96 -9.65 -2.65
N ASP A 80 -12.91 -9.05 -3.19
CA ASP A 80 -12.86 -7.60 -3.33
C ASP A 80 -12.43 -7.16 -4.74
N PRO A 81 -13.38 -6.83 -5.63
CA PRO A 81 -13.07 -6.36 -6.99
C PRO A 81 -12.35 -4.99 -7.02
N TYR A 82 -12.20 -4.30 -5.88
CA TYR A 82 -11.49 -3.02 -5.80
C TYR A 82 -10.01 -3.14 -5.43
N TYR A 83 -9.50 -4.34 -5.14
CA TYR A 83 -8.09 -4.52 -4.82
C TYR A 83 -7.29 -4.98 -6.04
N VAL A 84 -7.08 -4.08 -7.00
CA VAL A 84 -6.07 -4.28 -8.05
C VAL A 84 -4.70 -4.25 -7.37
N SER A 85 -4.02 -5.40 -7.34
CA SER A 85 -2.60 -5.44 -7.06
C SER A 85 -1.91 -4.94 -8.31
N GLU A 86 -1.56 -3.66 -8.36
CA GLU A 86 -0.59 -3.15 -9.34
C GLU A 86 0.78 -3.75 -9.01
N VAL A 87 0.96 -5.01 -9.35
CA VAL A 87 2.27 -5.62 -9.46
C VAL A 87 2.66 -5.48 -10.92
N ILE A 88 3.51 -4.48 -11.14
CA ILE A 88 4.50 -4.33 -12.22
C ILE A 88 4.59 -5.59 -13.08
N ASN A 89 4.08 -5.49 -14.31
CA ASN A 89 4.38 -6.42 -15.40
C ASN A 89 5.62 -5.84 -16.12
N PRO A 90 6.84 -6.40 -16.01
CA PRO A 90 7.89 -6.06 -16.96
C PRO A 90 7.61 -6.86 -18.23
N GLN A 91 7.44 -6.14 -19.34
CA GLN A 91 7.28 -6.65 -20.73
C GLN A 91 5.86 -6.81 -21.25
N ILE A 92 5.20 -5.69 -21.56
CA ILE A 92 4.35 -5.61 -22.77
C ILE A 92 4.64 -4.27 -23.44
N GLN A 93 4.97 -4.35 -24.73
CA GLN A 93 5.33 -3.24 -25.60
C GLN A 93 4.27 -2.13 -25.56
N ARG A 94 4.73 -0.88 -25.53
CA ARG A 94 3.88 0.30 -25.71
C ARG A 94 3.27 0.26 -27.11
N ASP A 95 1.96 0.05 -27.20
CA ASP A 95 1.16 0.61 -28.29
C ASP A 95 0.50 1.92 -27.79
N PRO A 96 0.67 3.05 -28.49
CA PRO A 96 0.12 4.33 -28.08
C PRO A 96 -1.23 4.54 -28.77
N GLU A 97 -2.28 3.84 -28.36
CA GLU A 97 -3.62 4.22 -28.81
C GLU A 97 -4.70 3.95 -27.76
N SER A 98 -5.55 4.96 -27.57
CA SER A 98 -6.74 4.97 -26.71
C SER A 98 -6.52 5.32 -25.23
N THR A 99 -6.02 6.52 -24.97
CA THR A 99 -6.49 7.29 -23.81
C THR A 99 -7.70 8.10 -24.28
N ARG A 100 -8.92 7.55 -24.13
CA ARG A 100 -10.12 8.39 -24.13
C ARG A 100 -10.28 8.94 -22.70
N PRO A 101 -10.10 10.24 -22.46
CA PRO A 101 -10.38 10.82 -21.16
C PRO A 101 -11.89 10.73 -20.89
N SER A 102 -12.25 10.28 -19.69
CA SER A 102 -13.62 10.22 -19.20
C SER A 102 -14.18 11.64 -19.13
N THR A 103 -15.17 11.94 -19.98
CA THR A 103 -15.86 13.25 -20.10
C THR A 103 -16.37 13.79 -18.76
N ALA A 104 -16.70 12.91 -17.81
CA ALA A 104 -17.21 13.31 -16.51
C ALA A 104 -16.20 14.07 -15.64
N GLN A 105 -14.90 13.82 -15.79
CA GLN A 105 -13.86 14.50 -15.00
C GLN A 105 -13.55 15.91 -15.54
N GLN A 106 -13.62 16.08 -16.87
CA GLN A 106 -13.48 17.38 -17.52
C GLN A 106 -14.64 18.32 -17.15
N ASP A 107 -15.88 17.82 -17.13
CA ASP A 107 -17.05 18.66 -16.84
C ASP A 107 -17.04 19.21 -15.40
N ILE A 108 -16.62 18.39 -14.42
CA ILE A 108 -16.51 18.81 -13.02
C ILE A 108 -15.43 19.88 -12.86
N LEU A 109 -14.26 19.69 -13.50
CA LEU A 109 -13.18 20.67 -13.45
C LEU A 109 -13.61 22.00 -14.09
N THR A 110 -14.35 21.94 -15.19
CA THR A 110 -14.82 23.14 -15.91
C THR A 110 -15.82 23.95 -15.09
N GLN A 111 -16.76 23.29 -14.39
CA GLN A 111 -17.69 23.97 -13.48
C GLN A 111 -16.97 24.64 -12.29
N PHE A 112 -15.94 23.99 -11.72
CA PHE A 112 -15.17 24.58 -10.63
C PHE A 112 -14.43 25.85 -11.06
N VAL A 113 -13.82 25.84 -12.24
CA VAL A 113 -13.07 27.00 -12.78
C VAL A 113 -14.01 28.17 -13.08
N MET A 114 -15.17 27.92 -13.70
CA MET A 114 -16.13 28.98 -14.02
C MET A 114 -16.67 29.68 -12.76
N ASN A 115 -17.00 28.92 -11.72
CA ASN A 115 -17.51 29.48 -10.45
C ASN A 115 -16.44 30.30 -9.70
N ALA A 116 -15.15 29.97 -9.85
CA ALA A 116 -14.07 30.73 -9.23
C ALA A 116 -13.85 32.09 -9.89
N THR A 117 -14.10 32.21 -11.20
CA THR A 117 -13.91 33.46 -11.96
C THR A 117 -15.08 34.44 -11.85
N SER A 118 -16.29 33.99 -11.48
CA SER A 118 -17.47 34.86 -11.37
C SER A 118 -17.49 35.75 -10.12
N ASN A 119 -16.67 35.48 -9.10
CA ASN A 119 -16.69 36.22 -7.83
C ASN A 119 -15.67 37.39 -7.76
N ASN A 120 -14.96 37.72 -8.84
CA ASN A 120 -13.89 38.72 -8.82
C ASN A 120 -14.10 39.90 -9.79
N ALA A 121 -15.31 40.45 -9.85
CA ALA A 121 -15.56 41.75 -10.48
C ALA A 121 -15.77 42.84 -9.41
N LEU A 122 -14.70 43.53 -9.04
CA LEU A 122 -14.78 44.92 -8.57
C LEU A 122 -14.73 45.84 -9.82
N PRO A 123 -15.49 46.94 -9.84
CA PRO A 123 -14.83 48.21 -9.55
C PRO A 123 -15.72 49.22 -8.81
N GLY A 124 -15.08 50.06 -7.99
CA GLY A 124 -15.65 51.35 -7.61
C GLY A 124 -15.44 52.38 -8.73
N ALA A 125 -16.46 53.20 -8.96
CA ALA A 125 -16.38 54.56 -9.46
C ALA A 125 -17.67 55.27 -9.00
N ASP A 126 -17.52 56.14 -8.01
CA ASP A 126 -18.58 57.01 -7.46
C ASP A 126 -18.97 58.15 -8.43
N PRO A 127 -20.15 58.78 -8.25
CA PRO A 127 -20.76 59.73 -9.19
C PRO A 127 -20.09 61.11 -9.28
#